data_AF-A0A1H4Z101-F1
#
_entry.id   AF-A0A1H4Z101-F1
#
_cell.length_a   1.000
_cell.length_b   1.000
_cell.length_c   1.000
_cell.angle_alpha   90.00
_cell.angle_beta   90.00
_cell.angle_gamma   90.00
#
_symmetry.space_group_name_H-M   'P 1'
#
loop_
_entity.id
_entity.type
_entity.pdbx_description
1 polymer ?
#
loop_
_entity_poly.entity_id
_entity_poly.type
_entity_poly.pdbx_seq_one_letter_code
_entity_poly.pdbx_strand_id
1 'polypeptide(L)'
;MDQIFAAHLVGAKHNFSADNTTDTPGLEDLRLAVAASDRWYLEYLETLAPELLSESVPFEFTDGDKGCMSHEEMLTHVVIHGGYHRGEVGRIMAQLSIRPPWDTYAVYLHSTEPPRRLTTSRFSNVRTISV
;
A
#
# COMPACT_ATOMS: atom_id res chain seq x y z
N MET A 1 1.99 3.76 11.52
CA MET A 1 2.33 4.35 10.21
C MET A 1 1.09 4.50 9.30
N ASP A 2 0.38 3.44 8.93
CA ASP A 2 -0.77 3.54 8.01
C ASP A 2 -1.82 4.57 8.46
N GLN A 3 -2.23 4.53 9.73
CA GLN A 3 -3.19 5.50 10.28
C GLN A 3 -2.66 6.95 10.35
N ILE A 4 -1.34 7.15 10.38
CA ILE A 4 -0.71 8.48 10.32
C ILE A 4 -0.89 9.04 8.90
N PHE A 5 -0.55 8.26 7.87
CA PHE A 5 -0.70 8.66 6.49
C PHE A 5 -2.18 8.83 6.09
N ALA A 6 -3.08 8.03 6.65
CA ALA A 6 -4.52 8.24 6.50
C ALA A 6 -4.95 9.64 6.98
N ALA A 7 -4.45 10.08 8.14
CA ALA A 7 -4.74 11.42 8.65
C ALA A 7 -4.12 12.53 7.77
N HIS A 8 -2.88 12.34 7.30
CA HIS A 8 -2.23 13.28 6.37
C HIS A 8 -3.01 13.45 5.07
N LEU A 9 -3.49 12.36 4.47
CA LEU A 9 -4.26 12.37 3.23
C LEU A 9 -5.54 13.21 3.31
N VAL A 10 -6.12 13.39 4.50
CA VAL A 10 -7.32 14.22 4.70
C VAL A 10 -7.03 15.52 5.46
N GLY A 11 -5.76 15.88 5.66
CA GLY A 11 -5.35 17.06 6.41
C GLY A 11 -5.80 17.07 7.88
N ALA A 12 -6.07 15.89 8.46
CA ALA A 12 -6.49 15.75 9.84
C ALA A 12 -5.27 15.62 10.77
N LYS A 13 -5.42 16.09 12.02
CA LYS A 13 -4.45 15.81 13.08
C LYS A 13 -4.63 14.38 13.59
N HIS A 14 -3.53 13.68 13.80
CA HIS A 14 -3.50 12.41 14.51
C HIS A 14 -2.87 12.55 15.90
N ASN A 15 -3.09 11.57 16.78
CA ASN A 15 -2.56 11.58 18.15
C ASN A 15 -1.33 10.69 18.34
N PHE A 16 -0.74 10.18 17.25
CA PHE A 16 0.49 9.38 17.31
C PHE A 16 1.71 10.27 17.55
N SER A 17 2.58 9.84 18.47
CA SER A 17 3.85 10.49 18.81
C SER A 17 5.08 9.72 18.33
N ALA A 18 4.87 8.57 17.67
CA ALA A 18 5.92 7.71 17.11
C ALA A 18 5.30 6.79 16.05
N ASP A 19 6.14 6.22 15.20
CA ASP A 19 5.69 5.31 14.13
C ASP A 19 5.27 3.92 14.65
N ASN A 20 5.73 3.58 15.87
CA ASN A 20 5.43 2.35 16.59
C ASN A 20 4.52 2.62 17.79
N THR A 21 3.73 1.61 18.16
CA THR A 21 2.91 1.65 19.37
C THR A 21 3.79 1.45 20.62
N THR A 22 3.46 2.14 21.72
CA THR A 22 4.19 2.00 22.99
C THR A 22 4.09 0.58 23.55
N ASP A 23 2.90 0.00 23.42
CA ASP A 23 2.61 -1.38 23.78
C ASP A 23 2.29 -2.21 22.52
N THR A 24 2.64 -3.49 22.54
CA THR A 24 2.22 -4.41 21.47
C THR A 24 0.74 -4.76 21.67
N PRO A 25 -0.15 -4.45 20.72
CA PRO A 25 -1.57 -4.77 20.86
C PRO A 25 -1.80 -6.28 20.91
N GLY A 26 -2.91 -6.70 21.54
CA GLY A 26 -3.38 -8.06 21.44
C GLY A 26 -3.69 -8.42 19.98
N LEU A 27 -3.59 -9.71 19.62
CA LEU A 27 -3.79 -10.14 18.23
C LEU A 27 -5.17 -9.76 17.67
N GLU A 28 -6.22 -9.86 18.49
CA GLU A 28 -7.57 -9.49 18.06
C GLU A 28 -7.71 -7.98 17.83
N ASP A 29 -7.18 -7.16 18.74
CA ASP A 29 -7.19 -5.70 18.58
C ASP A 29 -6.39 -5.28 17.35
N LEU A 30 -5.22 -5.90 17.13
CA LEU A 30 -4.42 -5.68 15.93
C LEU A 30 -5.19 -6.04 14.66
N ARG A 31 -5.85 -7.21 14.65
CA ARG A 31 -6.66 -7.66 13.51
C ARG A 31 -7.79 -6.69 13.19
N LEU A 32 -8.49 -6.19 14.22
CA LEU A 32 -9.55 -5.20 14.06
C LEU A 32 -9.01 -3.86 13.54
N ALA A 33 -7.87 -3.40 14.06
CA ALA A 33 -7.23 -2.15 13.63
C ALA A 33 -6.73 -2.20 12.18
N VAL A 34 -6.17 -3.34 11.75
CA VAL A 34 -5.76 -3.56 10.36
C VAL A 34 -6.98 -3.55 9.44
N ALA A 35 -8.03 -4.31 9.77
CA ALA A 35 -9.25 -4.35 8.95
C ALA A 35 -9.97 -2.99 8.87
N ALA A 36 -9.91 -2.18 9.92
CA ALA A 36 -10.44 -0.81 9.91
C ALA A 36 -9.61 0.11 9.00
N SER A 37 -8.28 0.01 9.05
CA SER A 37 -7.39 0.78 8.18
C SER A 37 -7.60 0.41 6.71
N ASP A 38 -7.67 -0.90 6.39
CA ASP A 38 -7.93 -1.37 5.03
C ASP A 38 -9.24 -0.81 4.47
N ARG A 39 -10.32 -0.86 5.26
CA ARG A 39 -11.62 -0.30 4.86
C ARG A 39 -11.55 1.19 4.62
N TRP A 40 -10.89 1.94 5.51
CA TRP A 40 -10.73 3.38 5.37
C TRP A 40 -10.01 3.74 4.06
N TYR A 41 -8.93 3.02 3.68
CA TYR A 41 -8.22 3.28 2.43
C TYR A 41 -9.06 2.97 1.19
N LEU A 42 -9.88 1.91 1.23
CA LEU A 42 -10.80 1.59 0.14
C LEU A 42 -11.84 2.70 -0.05
N GLU A 43 -12.50 3.12 1.04
CA GLU A 43 -13.49 4.22 1.03
C GLU A 43 -12.86 5.55 0.56
N TYR A 44 -11.63 5.81 0.99
CA TYR A 44 -10.87 6.98 0.54
C TYR A 44 -10.60 6.95 -0.96
N LEU A 45 -10.11 5.82 -1.49
CA LEU A 45 -9.82 5.66 -2.91
C LEU A 45 -11.08 5.70 -3.79
N GLU A 46 -12.23 5.27 -3.28
CA GLU A 46 -13.52 5.36 -3.98
C GLU A 46 -14.02 6.81 -4.14
N THR A 47 -13.59 7.71 -3.25
CA THR A 47 -14.03 9.12 -3.23
C THR A 47 -12.99 10.10 -3.77
N LEU A 48 -11.74 9.66 -3.92
CA LEU A 48 -10.64 10.50 -4.38
C LEU A 48 -10.78 10.82 -5.88
N ALA A 49 -10.87 12.12 -6.20
CA ALA A 49 -10.84 12.57 -7.59
C ALA A 49 -9.44 12.33 -8.20
N PRO A 50 -9.34 11.78 -9.43
CA PRO A 50 -8.04 11.43 -10.04
C PRO A 50 -7.04 12.59 -10.11
N GLU A 51 -7.52 13.82 -10.25
CA GLU A 51 -6.68 15.01 -10.34
C GLU A 51 -5.92 15.29 -9.03
N LEU A 52 -6.52 14.91 -7.89
CA LEU A 52 -5.92 15.07 -6.56
C LEU A 52 -4.76 14.12 -6.32
N LEU A 53 -4.63 13.03 -7.10
CA LEU A 53 -3.52 12.09 -6.95
C LEU A 53 -2.16 12.81 -7.02
N SER A 54 -2.04 13.79 -7.93
CA SER A 54 -0.84 14.60 -8.13
C SER A 54 -0.70 15.78 -7.16
N GLU A 55 -1.73 16.08 -6.36
CA GLU A 55 -1.71 17.22 -5.44
C GLU A 55 -0.75 16.96 -4.28
N SER A 56 0.18 17.88 -4.06
CA SER A 56 1.15 17.85 -2.97
C SER A 56 0.51 18.24 -1.64
N VAL A 57 0.67 17.37 -0.64
CA VAL A 57 0.18 17.55 0.72
C VAL A 57 1.37 17.79 1.64
N PRO A 58 1.50 18.99 2.24
CA PRO A 58 2.44 19.21 3.32
C PRO A 58 1.94 18.54 4.60
N PHE A 59 2.85 17.91 5.35
CA PHE A 59 2.55 17.26 6.62
C PHE A 59 3.75 17.38 7.58
N GLU A 60 3.56 16.94 8.82
CA GLU A 60 4.63 16.84 9.83
C GLU A 60 4.82 15.37 10.20
N PHE A 61 6.07 14.92 10.26
CA PHE A 61 6.43 13.61 10.78
C PHE A 61 6.22 13.56 12.29
N THR A 62 6.23 12.35 12.87
CA THR A 62 6.03 12.15 14.30
C THR A 62 7.16 12.75 15.16
N ASP A 63 8.33 12.98 14.57
CA ASP A 63 9.46 13.70 15.19
C ASP A 63 9.40 15.23 15.03
N GLY A 64 8.39 15.75 14.32
CA GLY A 64 8.15 17.17 14.08
C GLY A 64 8.82 17.73 12.83
N ASP A 65 9.58 16.93 12.08
CA ASP A 65 10.13 17.37 10.80
C ASP A 65 9.03 17.53 9.75
N LYS A 66 9.27 18.41 8.76
CA LYS A 66 8.29 18.70 7.71
C LYS A 66 8.45 17.76 6.53
N GLY A 67 7.35 17.16 6.10
CA GLY A 67 7.23 16.38 4.88
C GLY A 67 6.35 17.05 3.84
N CYS A 68 6.51 16.67 2.59
CA CYS A 68 5.60 17.00 1.50
C CYS A 68 5.60 15.85 0.50
N MET A 69 4.43 15.31 0.22
CA MET A 69 4.25 14.20 -0.73
C MET A 69 2.93 14.39 -1.46
N SER A 70 2.83 13.94 -2.70
CA SER A 70 1.54 13.85 -3.38
C SER A 70 0.67 12.75 -2.76
N HIS A 71 -0.63 12.79 -3.05
CA HIS A 71 -1.55 11.74 -2.61
C HIS A 71 -1.13 10.36 -3.12
N GLU A 72 -0.73 10.26 -4.40
CA GLU A 72 -0.23 9.02 -4.99
C GLU A 72 1.10 8.55 -4.35
N GLU A 73 1.99 9.47 -3.98
CA GLU A 73 3.24 9.14 -3.28
C GLU A 73 2.95 8.59 -1.88
N MET A 74 2.02 9.20 -1.14
CA MET A 74 1.61 8.71 0.18
C MET A 74 0.97 7.32 0.11
N LEU A 75 0.05 7.12 -0.85
CA LEU A 75 -0.58 5.81 -1.08
C LEU A 75 0.45 4.75 -1.49
N THR A 76 1.39 5.11 -2.36
CA THR A 76 2.50 4.23 -2.77
C THR A 76 3.38 3.87 -1.58
N HIS A 77 3.68 4.84 -0.72
CA HIS A 77 4.47 4.61 0.48
C HIS A 77 3.80 3.61 1.44
N VAL A 78 2.49 3.71 1.66
CA VAL A 78 1.72 2.75 2.47
C VAL A 78 1.81 1.34 1.87
N VAL A 79 1.67 1.18 0.56
CA VAL A 79 1.80 -0.13 -0.12
C VAL A 79 3.20 -0.73 0.07
N ILE A 80 4.25 0.07 -0.15
CA ILE A 80 5.64 -0.36 -0.02
C ILE A 80 5.96 -0.74 1.44
N HIS A 81 5.54 0.10 2.38
CA HIS A 81 5.73 -0.11 3.82
C HIS A 81 5.05 -1.41 4.30
N GLY A 82 3.79 -1.63 3.91
CA GLY A 82 3.08 -2.88 4.21
C GLY A 82 3.76 -4.11 3.60
N GLY A 83 4.30 -3.98 2.38
CA GLY A 83 5.08 -5.03 1.73
C GLY A 83 6.37 -5.37 2.49
N TYR A 84 7.10 -4.35 2.97
CA TYR A 84 8.30 -4.53 3.78
C TYR A 84 8.03 -5.35 5.04
N HIS A 85 7.06 -4.95 5.85
CA HIS A 85 6.74 -5.66 7.10
C HIS A 85 6.15 -7.06 6.88
N ARG A 86 5.35 -7.26 5.81
CA ARG A 86 4.92 -8.62 5.43
C ARG A 86 6.11 -9.53 5.09
N GLY A 87 7.16 -8.98 4.46
CA GLY A 87 8.42 -9.70 4.25
C GLY A 87 9.10 -10.10 5.56
N GLU A 88 9.12 -9.22 6.56
CA GLU A 88 9.66 -9.54 7.89
C GLU A 88 8.87 -10.64 8.60
N VAL A 89 7.54 -10.58 8.52
CA VAL A 89 6.65 -11.62 9.06
C VAL A 89 6.89 -12.95 8.33
N GLY A 90 7.00 -12.94 7.00
CA GLY A 90 7.33 -14.12 6.20
C GLY A 90 8.65 -14.75 6.61
N ARG A 91 9.67 -13.94 6.91
CA ARG A 91 10.96 -14.40 7.45
C ARG A 91 10.79 -15.09 8.80
N ILE A 92 9.99 -14.53 9.71
CA ILE A 92 9.71 -15.13 11.03
C ILE A 92 8.96 -16.46 10.86
N MET A 93 7.94 -16.52 10.01
CA MET A 93 7.21 -17.77 9.72
C MET A 93 8.15 -18.87 9.23
N ALA A 94 9.04 -18.54 8.28
CA ALA A 94 10.02 -19.49 7.76
C ALA A 94 10.97 -20.00 8.86
N GLN A 95 11.42 -19.13 9.78
CA GLN A 95 12.25 -19.54 10.93
C GLN A 95 11.52 -20.51 11.86
N LEU A 96 10.19 -20.41 11.95
CA LEU A 96 9.33 -21.30 12.72
C LEU A 96 8.89 -22.55 11.93
N SER A 97 9.46 -22.79 10.73
CA SER A 97 9.06 -23.87 9.82
C SER A 97 7.59 -23.80 9.38
N ILE A 98 6.98 -22.62 9.43
CA ILE A 98 5.66 -22.34 8.89
C ILE A 98 5.84 -21.82 7.47
N ARG A 99 5.14 -22.42 6.50
CA ARG A 99 5.19 -21.98 5.11
C ARG A 99 4.61 -20.57 4.99
N PRO A 100 5.37 -19.57 4.50
CA PRO A 100 4.83 -18.23 4.26
C PRO A 100 3.71 -18.25 3.21
N PRO A 101 2.72 -17.36 3.32
CA PRO A 101 1.66 -17.24 2.31
C PRO A 101 2.20 -16.73 0.97
N TRP A 102 1.43 -16.94 -0.10
CA TRP A 102 1.70 -16.36 -1.41
C TRP A 102 1.05 -14.98 -1.49
N ASP A 103 1.65 -13.97 -0.89
CA ASP A 103 1.04 -12.65 -0.63
C ASP A 103 1.60 -11.51 -1.51
N THR A 104 2.29 -11.84 -2.60
CA THR A 104 2.86 -10.84 -3.51
C THR A 104 1.79 -10.21 -4.42
N TYR A 105 2.05 -8.98 -4.88
CA TYR A 105 1.17 -8.28 -5.83
C TYR A 105 0.95 -9.07 -7.13
N ALA A 106 1.98 -9.77 -7.62
CA ALA A 106 1.85 -10.62 -8.80
C ALA A 106 0.86 -11.78 -8.58
N VAL A 107 0.86 -12.40 -7.39
CA VAL A 107 -0.10 -13.44 -7.03
C VAL A 107 -1.50 -12.87 -6.90
N TYR A 108 -1.65 -11.68 -6.31
CA TYR A 108 -2.93 -10.97 -6.24
C TYR A 108 -3.52 -10.77 -7.65
N LEU A 109 -2.79 -10.12 -8.56
CA LEU A 109 -3.25 -9.88 -9.93
C LEU A 109 -3.54 -11.18 -10.68
N HIS A 110 -2.71 -12.21 -10.48
CA HIS A 110 -2.94 -13.52 -11.07
C HIS A 110 -4.28 -14.11 -10.64
N SER A 111 -4.69 -13.90 -9.39
CA SER A 111 -5.95 -14.39 -8.82
C SER A 111 -7.15 -13.51 -9.19
N THR A 112 -7.03 -12.19 -9.10
CA THR A 112 -8.15 -11.25 -9.25
C THR A 112 -8.39 -10.78 -10.67
N GLU A 113 -7.37 -10.86 -11.52
CA GLU A 113 -7.46 -10.50 -12.93
C GLU A 113 -7.09 -11.66 -13.89
N PRO A 114 -7.77 -12.83 -13.83
CA PRO A 114 -7.50 -13.96 -14.73
C PRO A 114 -7.43 -13.62 -16.23
N PRO A 115 -8.25 -12.68 -16.78
CA PRO A 115 -8.17 -12.32 -18.19
C PRO A 115 -6.80 -11.80 -18.65
N ARG A 116 -5.99 -11.21 -17.76
CA ARG A 116 -4.64 -10.70 -18.13
C ARG A 116 -3.72 -11.79 -18.68
N ARG A 117 -3.93 -13.05 -18.29
CA ARG A 117 -3.17 -14.21 -18.78
C ARG A 117 -3.33 -14.47 -20.28
N LEU A 118 -4.43 -13.99 -20.85
CA LEU A 118 -4.79 -14.21 -22.25
C LEU A 118 -4.26 -13.11 -23.18
N THR A 119 -3.54 -12.12 -22.64
CA THR A 119 -2.97 -11.01 -23.43
C THR A 119 -1.81 -11.53 -24.29
N THR A 120 -2.12 -12.12 -25.44
CA THR A 120 -1.14 -12.45 -26.47
C THR A 120 -0.71 -11.17 -27.17
N SER A 121 0.59 -10.89 -27.16
CA SER A 121 1.20 -9.71 -27.78
C SER A 121 0.73 -9.49 -29.23
N ARG A 122 0.19 -8.30 -29.53
CA ARG A 122 0.11 -7.79 -30.91
C ARG A 122 1.49 -7.30 -31.35
N PHE A 123 2.45 -8.19 -31.52
CA PHE A 123 3.58 -7.88 -32.41
C PHE A 123 3.08 -7.98 -33.85
N SER A 124 2.51 -6.88 -34.34
CA SER A 124 2.16 -6.74 -35.75
C SER A 124 3.47 -6.52 -36.53
N ASN A 125 3.83 -7.50 -37.37
CA ASN A 125 4.92 -7.40 -38.33
C ASN A 125 4.82 -6.12 -39.17
N VAL A 126 5.67 -5.13 -38.92
CA VAL A 126 5.99 -4.10 -39.91
C VAL A 126 7.23 -4.55 -40.67
N ARG A 127 7.04 -5.19 -41.82
CA ARG A 127 8.01 -5.18 -42.93
C ARG A 127 7.29 -5.35 -44.28
N THR A 128 6.90 -4.23 -44.86
CA THR A 128 6.92 -4.08 -46.32
C THR A 128 7.72 -2.81 -46.61
N ILE A 129 9.01 -2.98 -46.90
CA ILE A 129 9.75 -2.01 -47.72
C ILE A 129 9.93 -2.74 -49.04
N SER A 130 9.13 -2.35 -50.03
CA SER A 130 9.42 -2.65 -51.43
C SER A 130 10.53 -1.70 -51.88
N VAL A 131 11.61 -2.26 -52.42
CA VAL A 131 12.56 -1.56 -53.29
C VAL A 131 12.01 -1.54 -54.70
#